data_AF-Q2SI44-F1
#
_entry.id   AF-Q2SI44-F1
#
_cell.length_a   1.000
_cell.length_b   1.000
_cell.length_c   1.000
_cell.angle_alpha   90.00
_cell.angle_beta   90.00
_cell.angle_gamma   90.00
#
_symmetry.space_group_name_H-M   'P 1'
#
loop_
_entity.id
_entity.type
_entity.pdbx_description
1 polymer ?
#
loop_
_entity_poly.entity_id
_entity_poly.type
_entity_poly.pdbx_seq_one_letter_code
_entity_poly.pdbx_strand_id
1 'polypeptide(L)'
;MSLIIDGVEIPIDARLDLSVSYQRLERSAMHRIGPAATAIKQTLWSGKYRVTVSGSGWYPPGLQSVDFSGAVLLASIAPLSKVGGVGDINIGADTDRRGEADYTAYAHAIMIDGNRQDAELAVAVNGDCTITPVAGASFYQVFWFPIMSLIFADPPAENTDMAGITTSWEMVGEQV
;
A
#
# COMPACT_ATOMS: atom_id res chain seq x y z
N MET A 1 15.72 0.17 -3.58
CA MET A 1 14.34 -0.27 -3.24
C MET A 1 14.26 -1.75 -2.84
N SER A 2 13.83 -2.10 -1.63
CA SER A 2 13.48 -3.42 -1.06
C SER A 2 12.07 -3.49 -0.42
N LEU A 3 11.55 -4.70 -0.18
CA LEU A 3 10.34 -4.96 0.60
C LEU A 3 10.80 -5.43 1.99
N ILE A 4 10.18 -4.96 3.06
CA ILE A 4 10.53 -5.39 4.43
C ILE A 4 9.30 -5.96 5.13
N ILE A 5 9.47 -7.14 5.73
CA ILE A 5 8.45 -7.84 6.52
C ILE A 5 9.04 -8.12 7.90
N ASP A 6 8.55 -7.42 8.92
CA ASP A 6 9.02 -7.50 10.32
C ASP A 6 10.55 -7.49 10.47
N GLY A 7 11.20 -6.57 9.75
CA GLY A 7 12.65 -6.42 9.72
C GLY A 7 13.39 -7.36 8.77
N VAL A 8 12.73 -8.38 8.22
CA VAL A 8 13.29 -9.22 7.15
C VAL A 8 13.22 -8.46 5.82
N GLU A 9 14.38 -8.07 5.31
CA GLU A 9 14.51 -7.45 4.00
C GLU A 9 14.53 -8.52 2.91
N ILE A 10 13.59 -8.44 1.95
CA ILE A 10 13.54 -9.36 0.81
C ILE A 10 14.46 -8.82 -0.31
N PRO A 11 15.59 -9.48 -0.60
CA PRO A 11 16.56 -9.03 -1.59
C PRO A 11 16.06 -9.30 -3.02
N ILE A 12 16.64 -8.59 -4.00
CA ILE A 12 16.14 -8.56 -5.39
C ILE A 12 16.13 -9.93 -6.09
N ASP A 13 17.08 -10.80 -5.75
CA ASP A 13 17.24 -12.17 -6.25
C ASP A 13 16.18 -13.15 -5.72
N ALA A 14 15.55 -12.83 -4.59
CA ALA A 14 14.40 -13.56 -4.04
C ALA A 14 13.05 -13.10 -4.64
N ARG A 15 13.05 -12.13 -5.57
CA ARG A 15 11.84 -11.52 -6.14
C ARG A 15 12.03 -10.95 -7.55
N LEU A 16 12.57 -11.77 -8.45
CA LEU A 16 12.62 -11.47 -9.89
C LEU A 16 11.26 -10.98 -10.41
N ASP A 17 10.18 -11.60 -9.92
CA ASP A 17 8.83 -11.04 -10.00
C ASP A 17 8.35 -10.73 -8.58
N LEU A 18 7.92 -9.49 -8.31
CA LEU A 18 7.26 -9.09 -7.06
C LEU A 18 5.93 -8.43 -7.38
N SER A 19 4.88 -8.85 -6.68
CA SER A 19 3.57 -8.25 -6.76
C SER A 19 3.06 -7.87 -5.37
N VAL A 20 2.50 -6.67 -5.26
CA VAL A 20 1.78 -6.21 -4.08
C VAL A 20 0.44 -5.67 -4.55
N SER A 21 -0.64 -6.17 -3.98
CA SER A 21 -1.98 -5.67 -4.24
C SER A 21 -2.65 -5.22 -2.96
N TYR A 22 -3.43 -4.14 -3.09
CA TYR A 22 -4.18 -3.54 -1.98
C TYR A 22 -5.66 -3.57 -2.31
N GLN A 23 -6.44 -4.23 -1.46
CA GLN A 23 -7.89 -4.22 -1.54
C GLN A 23 -8.45 -3.52 -0.31
N ARG A 24 -9.32 -2.52 -0.51
CA ARG A 24 -10.02 -1.86 0.59
C ARG A 24 -10.98 -2.85 1.27
N LEU A 25 -10.89 -2.92 2.58
CA LEU A 25 -11.85 -3.63 3.41
C LEU A 25 -12.76 -2.65 4.13
N GLU A 26 -14.01 -3.08 4.26
CA GLU A 26 -15.01 -2.45 5.10
C GLU A 26 -16.01 -3.51 5.56
N ARG A 27 -16.65 -3.24 6.68
CA ARG A 27 -17.83 -3.98 7.12
C ARG A 27 -19.03 -3.08 7.00
N SER A 28 -19.89 -3.37 6.03
CA SER A 28 -21.08 -2.59 5.74
C SER A 28 -22.30 -3.46 5.44
N ALA A 29 -23.49 -2.89 5.58
CA ALA A 29 -24.76 -3.48 5.20
C ALA A 29 -25.57 -2.47 4.39
N MET A 30 -26.28 -2.96 3.37
CA MET A 30 -27.17 -2.13 2.56
C MET A 30 -28.61 -2.35 3.03
N HIS A 31 -29.25 -1.29 3.50
CA HIS A 31 -30.66 -1.30 3.88
C HIS A 31 -31.50 -0.69 2.76
N ARG A 32 -32.70 -1.21 2.57
CA ARG A 32 -33.71 -0.66 1.65
C ARG A 32 -34.87 -0.16 2.50
N ILE A 33 -35.16 1.14 2.45
CA ILE A 33 -36.13 1.76 3.36
C ILE A 33 -37.28 2.39 2.56
N GLY A 34 -38.49 2.19 3.08
CA GLY A 34 -39.71 2.79 2.56
C GLY A 34 -40.22 2.18 1.25
N PRO A 35 -41.38 2.65 0.75
CA PRO A 35 -42.02 2.11 -0.46
C PRO A 35 -41.19 2.29 -1.74
N ALA A 36 -40.31 3.29 -1.77
CA ALA A 36 -39.42 3.56 -2.89
C ALA A 36 -38.12 2.72 -2.87
N ALA A 37 -37.93 1.87 -1.83
CA ALA A 37 -36.74 1.03 -1.66
C ALA A 37 -35.41 1.81 -1.77
N THR A 38 -35.35 3.01 -1.18
CA THR A 38 -34.13 3.83 -1.14
C THR A 38 -33.01 3.07 -0.45
N ALA A 39 -31.85 2.99 -1.09
CA ALA A 39 -30.68 2.30 -0.56
C ALA A 39 -29.92 3.20 0.42
N ILE A 40 -29.67 2.71 1.63
CA ILE A 40 -28.80 3.36 2.61
C ILE A 40 -27.72 2.37 3.02
N LYS A 41 -26.45 2.78 2.88
CA LYS A 41 -25.30 2.00 3.31
C LYS A 41 -24.97 2.33 4.76
N GLN A 42 -25.09 1.36 5.65
CA GLN A 42 -24.62 1.45 7.02
C GLN A 42 -23.23 0.81 7.10
N THR A 43 -22.22 1.58 7.51
CA THR A 43 -20.83 1.11 7.64
C THR A 43 -20.45 1.04 9.12
N LEU A 44 -19.98 -0.14 9.57
CA LEU A 44 -19.48 -0.33 10.94
C LEU A 44 -18.03 0.13 11.06
N TRP A 45 -17.19 -0.26 10.10
CA TRP A 45 -15.82 0.21 9.97
C TRP A 45 -15.39 0.19 8.51
N SER A 46 -14.40 0.99 8.16
CA SER A 46 -13.79 1.05 6.84
C SER A 46 -12.34 1.50 6.96
N GLY A 47 -11.63 1.56 5.83
CA GLY A 47 -10.31 2.17 5.76
C GLY A 47 -9.14 1.22 6.02
N LYS A 48 -9.42 -0.06 6.31
CA LYS A 48 -8.40 -1.12 6.36
C LYS A 48 -8.11 -1.69 4.98
N TYR A 49 -7.00 -2.37 4.85
CA TYR A 49 -6.59 -3.07 3.63
C TYR A 49 -6.48 -4.57 3.86
N ARG A 50 -6.91 -5.34 2.86
CA ARG A 50 -6.35 -6.66 2.59
C ARG A 50 -5.16 -6.45 1.68
N VAL A 51 -4.03 -7.00 2.04
CA VAL A 51 -2.79 -6.91 1.28
C VAL A 51 -2.41 -8.32 0.85
N THR A 52 -2.21 -8.50 -0.45
CA THR A 52 -1.60 -9.72 -0.99
C THR A 52 -0.22 -9.36 -1.49
N VAL A 53 0.79 -10.07 -0.99
CA VAL A 53 2.17 -9.94 -1.42
C VAL A 53 2.60 -11.29 -1.96
N SER A 54 3.15 -11.30 -3.16
CA SER A 54 3.74 -12.51 -3.74
C SER A 54 5.03 -12.19 -4.46
N GLY A 55 5.91 -13.18 -4.52
CA GLY A 55 7.16 -13.07 -5.25
C GLY A 55 7.66 -14.41 -5.76
N SER A 56 8.53 -14.35 -6.76
CA SER A 56 9.26 -15.49 -7.29
C SER A 56 10.73 -15.14 -7.55
N GLY A 57 11.64 -16.08 -7.33
CA GLY A 57 13.07 -15.84 -7.47
C GLY A 57 13.90 -17.11 -7.45
N TRP A 58 15.23 -16.95 -7.41
CA TRP A 58 16.17 -18.07 -7.35
C TRP A 58 16.41 -18.56 -5.92
N TYR A 59 16.09 -17.73 -4.93
CA TYR A 59 16.28 -18.03 -3.52
C TYR A 59 14.98 -17.86 -2.73
N PRO A 60 14.77 -18.68 -1.68
CA PRO A 60 13.67 -18.47 -0.74
C PRO A 60 13.76 -17.11 -0.03
N PRO A 61 12.62 -16.50 0.32
CA PRO A 61 12.57 -15.15 0.91
C PRO A 61 12.99 -15.09 2.39
N GLY A 62 13.21 -16.23 3.05
CA GLY A 62 13.58 -16.27 4.47
C GLY A 62 12.43 -15.95 5.44
N LEU A 63 11.17 -16.09 5.02
CA LEU A 63 9.99 -15.76 5.84
C LEU A 63 9.84 -16.64 7.09
N GLN A 64 10.55 -17.77 7.16
CA GLN A 64 10.56 -18.67 8.31
C GLN A 64 11.07 -18.02 9.61
N SER A 65 11.75 -16.87 9.54
CA SER A 65 12.20 -16.14 10.74
C SER A 65 11.15 -15.18 11.31
N VAL A 66 10.03 -14.96 10.63
CA VAL A 66 8.97 -14.03 11.04
C VAL A 66 7.95 -14.75 11.93
N ASP A 67 7.60 -14.14 13.06
CA ASP A 67 6.54 -14.64 13.94
C ASP A 67 5.17 -14.15 13.47
N PHE A 68 4.46 -15.00 12.73
CA PHE A 68 3.10 -14.73 12.23
C PHE A 68 2.00 -14.98 13.28
N SER A 69 2.33 -15.30 14.54
CA SER A 69 1.31 -15.46 15.60
C SER A 69 0.69 -14.12 16.04
N GLY A 70 1.34 -13.01 15.72
CA GLY A 70 0.89 -11.65 15.99
C GLY A 70 0.74 -10.79 14.73
N ALA A 71 0.60 -9.49 14.94
CA ALA A 71 0.62 -8.53 13.85
C ALA A 71 2.07 -8.31 13.38
N VAL A 72 2.26 -8.36 12.06
CA VAL A 72 3.55 -8.25 11.38
C VAL A 72 3.58 -6.93 10.63
N LEU A 73 4.71 -6.21 10.73
CA LEU A 73 4.89 -4.94 10.03
C LEU A 73 5.32 -5.16 8.59
N LEU A 74 4.56 -4.64 7.64
CA LEU A 74 4.90 -4.60 6.22
C LEU A 74 5.31 -3.18 5.83
N ALA A 75 6.58 -2.96 5.47
CA ALA A 75 7.01 -1.73 4.82
C ALA A 75 7.04 -1.94 3.30
N SER A 76 5.98 -1.49 2.64
CA SER A 76 5.73 -1.85 1.25
C SER A 76 6.62 -1.11 0.25
N ILE A 77 6.88 -1.76 -0.88
CA ILE A 77 7.54 -1.19 -2.06
C ILE A 77 6.55 -0.71 -3.13
N ALA A 78 5.27 -1.06 -3.03
CA ALA A 78 4.26 -0.58 -3.98
C ALA A 78 3.59 0.68 -3.44
N PRO A 79 3.55 1.79 -4.21
CA PRO A 79 2.96 3.02 -3.72
C PRO A 79 1.42 2.94 -3.70
N LEU A 80 0.83 3.66 -2.76
CA LEU A 80 -0.56 4.12 -2.82
C LEU A 80 -0.60 5.55 -3.38
N SER A 81 -1.78 6.01 -3.81
CA SER A 81 -1.96 7.39 -4.23
C SER A 81 -3.31 7.98 -3.83
N LYS A 82 -3.34 9.30 -3.73
CA LYS A 82 -4.53 10.15 -3.50
C LYS A 82 -4.45 11.36 -4.43
N VAL A 83 -5.62 11.87 -4.79
CA VAL A 83 -5.75 13.08 -5.62
C VAL A 83 -6.49 14.16 -4.83
N GLY A 84 -6.20 15.42 -5.16
CA GLY A 84 -6.79 16.59 -4.51
C GLY A 84 -6.19 17.90 -5.03
N GLY A 85 -6.53 19.00 -4.39
CA GLY A 85 -5.82 20.27 -4.48
C GLY A 85 -4.51 20.34 -3.68
N VAL A 86 -4.02 21.55 -3.46
CA VAL A 86 -2.68 21.82 -2.89
C VAL A 86 -2.54 21.60 -1.39
N GLY A 87 -3.66 21.42 -0.67
CA GLY A 87 -3.70 21.35 0.79
C GLY A 87 -4.88 20.56 1.38
N ASP A 88 -5.51 19.70 0.58
CA ASP A 88 -6.64 18.86 0.95
C ASP A 88 -6.29 17.35 0.90
N ILE A 89 -5.02 17.03 0.66
CA ILE A 89 -4.52 15.65 0.62
C ILE A 89 -3.85 15.34 1.95
N ASN A 90 -4.38 14.32 2.64
CA ASN A 90 -3.72 13.68 3.79
C ASN A 90 -3.35 12.23 3.42
N ILE A 91 -2.10 11.82 3.61
CA ILE A 91 -1.60 10.48 3.24
C ILE A 91 -1.32 9.55 4.44
N GLY A 92 -1.78 9.91 5.63
CA GLY A 92 -1.50 9.18 6.86
C GLY A 92 -0.21 9.65 7.56
N ALA A 93 -0.11 9.33 8.84
CA ALA A 93 1.01 9.79 9.67
C ALA A 93 2.35 9.24 9.16
N ASP A 94 3.43 9.91 9.53
CA ASP A 94 4.83 9.47 9.36
C ASP A 94 4.99 7.96 9.66
N THR A 95 4.47 7.49 10.80
CA THR A 95 4.58 6.09 11.23
C THR A 95 3.91 5.08 10.30
N ASP A 96 2.98 5.52 9.45
CA ASP A 96 2.21 4.68 8.53
C ASP A 96 2.77 4.73 7.09
N ARG A 97 3.92 5.37 6.89
CA ARG A 97 4.55 5.52 5.57
C ARG A 97 6.07 5.42 5.67
N ARG A 98 6.66 4.91 4.61
CA ARG A 98 8.12 4.86 4.49
C ARG A 98 8.68 6.27 4.29
N GLY A 99 9.92 6.45 4.74
CA GLY A 99 10.65 7.72 4.66
C GLY A 99 12.12 7.58 4.31
N GLU A 100 12.62 6.36 4.10
CA GLU A 100 14.01 6.16 3.68
C GLU A 100 14.25 6.63 2.24
N ALA A 101 15.52 6.71 1.83
CA ALA A 101 15.89 6.99 0.45
C ALA A 101 15.17 6.01 -0.51
N ASP A 102 14.75 6.50 -1.68
CA ASP A 102 13.86 5.85 -2.66
C ASP A 102 12.38 5.71 -2.27
N TYR A 103 12.00 5.99 -1.01
CA TYR A 103 10.63 5.81 -0.50
C TYR A 103 9.94 7.07 -0.03
N THR A 104 10.56 8.23 -0.28
CA THR A 104 9.96 9.52 0.03
C THR A 104 8.69 9.72 -0.79
N ALA A 105 7.65 10.24 -0.14
CA ALA A 105 6.43 10.64 -0.85
C ALA A 105 6.75 11.69 -1.92
N TYR A 106 6.01 11.68 -3.02
CA TYR A 106 6.18 12.60 -4.14
C TYR A 106 4.83 12.99 -4.74
N ALA A 107 4.79 14.11 -5.45
CA ALA A 107 3.59 14.63 -6.05
C ALA A 107 3.78 14.93 -7.54
N HIS A 108 2.71 14.72 -8.30
CA HIS A 108 2.60 15.23 -9.66
C HIS A 108 1.42 16.19 -9.77
N ALA A 109 1.64 17.32 -10.42
CA ALA A 109 0.60 18.16 -10.98
C ALA A 109 0.00 17.48 -12.21
N ILE A 110 -1.32 17.39 -12.27
CA ILE A 110 -2.06 16.88 -13.41
C ILE A 110 -2.58 18.07 -14.21
N MET A 111 -2.04 18.23 -15.41
CA MET A 111 -2.31 19.35 -16.30
C MET A 111 -3.64 19.13 -17.05
N ILE A 112 -4.22 20.21 -17.58
CA ILE A 112 -5.50 20.15 -18.31
C ILE A 112 -5.45 19.29 -19.58
N ASP A 113 -4.26 19.17 -20.18
CA ASP A 113 -3.98 18.34 -21.36
C ASP A 113 -3.71 16.86 -20.99
N GLY A 114 -3.80 16.50 -19.70
CA GLY A 114 -3.55 15.17 -19.18
C GLY A 114 -2.07 14.86 -18.90
N ASN A 115 -1.15 15.78 -19.21
CA ASN A 115 0.25 15.61 -18.87
C ASN A 115 0.49 15.67 -17.36
N ARG A 116 1.60 15.08 -16.93
CA ARG A 116 2.04 15.09 -15.53
C ARG A 116 3.35 15.86 -15.43
N GLN A 117 3.44 16.69 -14.41
CA GLN A 117 4.66 17.41 -14.07
C GLN A 117 4.96 17.20 -12.60
N ASP A 118 6.24 17.06 -12.24
CA ASP A 118 6.64 16.99 -10.84
C ASP A 118 6.25 18.28 -10.11
N ALA A 119 5.70 18.11 -8.91
CA ALA A 119 5.35 19.20 -8.02
C ALA A 119 6.12 19.02 -6.70
N GLU A 120 6.64 20.12 -6.17
CA GLU A 120 7.29 20.10 -4.87
C GLU A 120 6.28 19.78 -3.77
N LEU A 121 6.63 18.85 -2.90
CA LEU A 121 5.77 18.31 -1.85
C LEU A 121 6.47 18.39 -0.50
N ALA A 122 5.81 19.02 0.46
CA ALA A 122 6.12 18.87 1.88
C ALA A 122 5.01 18.04 2.56
N VAL A 123 5.39 17.11 3.42
CA VAL A 123 4.44 16.27 4.17
C VAL A 123 4.70 16.45 5.67
N ALA A 124 3.68 16.88 6.41
CA ALA A 124 3.74 16.99 7.85
C ALA A 124 3.72 15.62 8.54
N VAL A 125 4.04 15.58 9.84
CA VAL A 125 4.08 14.34 10.65
C VAL A 125 2.71 13.65 10.69
N ASN A 126 1.62 14.41 10.68
CA ASN A 126 0.24 13.90 10.64
C ASN A 126 -0.23 13.47 9.23
N GLY A 127 0.61 13.61 8.21
CA GLY A 127 0.30 13.24 6.83
C GLY A 127 -0.29 14.33 5.96
N ASP A 128 -0.52 15.53 6.48
CA ASP A 128 -1.04 16.64 5.67
C ASP A 128 0.01 17.07 4.65
N CYS A 129 -0.40 17.09 3.38
CA CYS A 129 0.44 17.45 2.25
C CYS A 129 0.29 18.94 1.94
N THR A 130 1.42 19.62 1.74
CA THR A 130 1.49 20.98 1.18
C THR A 130 2.23 20.92 -0.14
N ILE A 131 1.56 21.33 -1.22
CA ILE A 131 2.10 21.23 -2.57
C ILE A 131 2.34 22.64 -3.13
N THR A 132 3.54 22.89 -3.67
CA THR A 132 3.82 24.14 -4.38
C THR A 132 2.99 24.18 -5.67
N PRO A 133 2.09 25.18 -5.87
CA PRO A 133 1.21 25.19 -7.02
C PRO A 133 1.97 25.26 -8.35
N VAL A 134 1.59 24.41 -9.30
CA VAL A 134 2.11 24.41 -10.68
C VAL A 134 1.10 25.13 -11.59
N ALA A 135 1.56 26.13 -12.34
CA ALA A 135 0.69 26.93 -13.21
C ALA A 135 0.05 26.06 -14.30
N GLY A 136 -1.28 26.10 -14.42
CA GLY A 136 -2.02 25.28 -15.39
C GLY A 136 -2.40 23.87 -14.90
N ALA A 137 -2.08 23.52 -13.65
CA ALA A 137 -2.53 22.28 -13.03
C ALA A 137 -4.05 22.33 -12.75
N SER A 138 -4.74 21.21 -13.03
CA SER A 138 -6.14 21.01 -12.69
C SER A 138 -6.31 20.47 -11.27
N PHE A 139 -5.46 19.51 -10.90
CA PHE A 139 -5.39 18.90 -9.57
C PHE A 139 -4.02 18.24 -9.39
N TYR A 140 -3.77 17.66 -8.22
CA TYR A 140 -2.52 17.02 -7.86
C TYR A 140 -2.77 15.57 -7.47
N GLN A 141 -1.76 14.73 -7.68
CA GLN A 141 -1.73 13.35 -7.23
C GLN A 141 -0.49 13.15 -6.36
N VAL A 142 -0.68 12.72 -5.11
CA VAL A 142 0.40 12.38 -4.18
C VAL A 142 0.52 10.87 -4.10
N PHE A 143 1.76 10.39 -4.14
CA PHE A 143 2.13 8.98 -4.01
C PHE A 143 2.94 8.78 -2.73
N TRP A 144 2.74 7.66 -2.07
CA TRP A 144 3.51 7.27 -0.89
C TRP A 144 3.59 5.75 -0.75
N PHE A 145 4.60 5.28 -0.02
CA PHE A 145 4.79 3.86 0.24
C PHE A 145 4.32 3.55 1.66
N PRO A 146 3.28 2.72 1.84
CA PRO A 146 2.69 2.51 3.15
C PRO A 146 3.52 1.57 4.02
N ILE A 147 3.49 1.83 5.33
CA ILE A 147 3.84 0.87 6.38
C ILE A 147 2.51 0.39 6.98
N MET A 148 2.28 -0.92 7.02
CA MET A 148 1.03 -1.49 7.52
C MET A 148 1.30 -2.57 8.56
N SER A 149 0.55 -2.55 9.66
CA SER A 149 0.48 -3.66 10.60
C SER A 149 -0.57 -4.65 10.10
N LEU A 150 -0.17 -5.88 9.80
CA LEU A 150 -1.00 -6.90 9.17
C LEU A 150 -1.14 -8.14 10.08
N ILE A 151 -2.33 -8.70 10.17
CA ILE A 151 -2.56 -10.03 10.74
C ILE A 151 -2.79 -11.05 9.62
N PHE A 152 -2.30 -12.27 9.81
CA PHE A 152 -2.37 -13.33 8.83
C PHE A 152 -3.24 -14.46 9.38
N ALA A 153 -4.17 -14.95 8.56
CA ALA A 153 -4.98 -16.11 8.94
C ALA A 153 -4.15 -17.41 8.89
N ASP A 154 -3.25 -17.49 7.90
CA ASP A 154 -2.33 -18.59 7.69
C ASP A 154 -0.93 -18.02 7.43
N PRO A 155 0.15 -18.71 7.85
CA PRO A 155 1.50 -18.32 7.48
C PRO A 155 1.69 -18.34 5.96
N PRO A 156 2.72 -17.65 5.42
CA PRO A 156 2.96 -17.60 3.99
C PRO A 156 3.07 -18.99 3.35
N ALA A 157 2.49 -19.14 2.15
CA ALA A 157 2.69 -20.31 1.33
C ALA A 157 4.01 -20.17 0.58
N GLU A 158 4.90 -21.16 0.69
CA GLU A 158 6.18 -21.22 -0.04
C GLU A 158 6.22 -22.49 -0.90
N ASN A 159 6.73 -22.38 -2.12
CA ASN A 159 6.90 -23.49 -3.05
C ASN A 159 8.25 -23.38 -3.77
N THR A 160 8.96 -24.49 -3.91
CA THR A 160 10.23 -24.52 -4.68
C THR A 160 10.15 -25.61 -5.73
N ASP A 161 10.25 -25.20 -7.00
CA ASP A 161 10.46 -26.10 -8.13
C ASP A 161 11.95 -26.31 -8.35
N MET A 162 12.42 -27.50 -8.01
CA MET A 162 13.83 -27.86 -8.17
C MET A 162 14.23 -28.08 -9.63
N ALA A 163 13.30 -28.37 -10.54
CA ALA A 163 13.60 -28.54 -11.96
C ALA A 163 13.79 -27.19 -12.66
N GLY A 164 12.97 -26.20 -12.30
CA GLY A 164 13.07 -24.82 -12.77
C GLY A 164 14.07 -23.94 -12.01
N ILE A 165 14.56 -24.38 -10.84
CA ILE A 165 15.38 -23.57 -9.91
C ILE A 165 14.65 -22.26 -9.56
N THR A 166 13.38 -22.40 -9.19
CA THR A 166 12.51 -21.27 -8.87
C THR A 166 11.82 -21.50 -7.54
N THR A 167 11.92 -20.52 -6.66
CA THR A 167 11.12 -20.45 -5.44
C THR A 167 10.06 -19.37 -5.59
N SER A 168 8.84 -19.66 -5.17
CA SER A 168 7.71 -18.74 -5.17
C SER A 168 7.06 -18.71 -3.81
N TRP A 169 6.51 -17.56 -3.43
CA TRP A 169 5.82 -17.38 -2.16
C TRP A 169 4.64 -16.42 -2.28
N GLU A 170 3.67 -16.59 -1.39
CA GLU A 170 2.52 -15.71 -1.28
C GLU A 170 2.09 -15.58 0.19
N MET A 171 1.68 -14.37 0.56
CA MET A 171 1.07 -14.07 1.85
C MET A 171 -0.12 -13.13 1.67
N VAL A 172 -1.17 -13.39 2.44
CA VAL A 172 -2.39 -12.57 2.46
C VAL A 172 -2.67 -12.14 3.89
N GLY A 173 -2.58 -10.84 4.14
CA GLY A 173 -2.81 -10.25 5.46
C GLY A 173 -3.90 -9.19 5.44
N GLU A 174 -4.52 -8.95 6.59
CA GLU A 174 -5.47 -7.86 6.79
C GLU A 174 -4.92 -6.84 7.78
N GLN A 175 -5.09 -5.56 7.48
CA GLN A 175 -4.61 -4.47 8.31
C GLN A 175 -5.42 -4.38 9.61
N VAL A 176 -4.72 -4.32 10.75
CA VAL A 176 -5.29 -4.13 12.10
C VAL A 176 -5.29 -2.69 12.55
#